data_AF-A0A847CEP4-F1
#
_entry.id   AF-A0A847CEP4-F1
#
_cell.length_a   1.000
_cell.length_b   1.000
_cell.length_c   1.000
_cell.angle_alpha   90.00
_cell.angle_beta   90.00
_cell.angle_gamma   90.00
#
_symmetry.space_group_name_H-M   'P 1'
#
loop_
_entity.id
_entity.type
_entity.pdbx_description
1 polymer ?
#
loop_
_entity_poly.entity_id
_entity_poly.type
_entity_poly.pdbx_seq_one_letter_code
_entity_poly.pdbx_strand_id
1 'polypeptide(L)'
;YHNRLYRAAQFVSEMPNLELVQLTSFGCGLDAVTADQVDEIFRAKNRMYTLIKIDEGSNLGAVRIRIRSLIAAVKERRRSKSKVEIKGSAYKRVVFTKEMKYTHTIIGPQMSPIHFRILQKAFAGAGYKFVVLDAVDPKAVDTGLKYVNNDACYPSILVAGQMISALESGKYDLDKTSLIITQTGGGCRATNYIGFIRRALVDAGWGNIPVLSLSAQGFEKNPGFKITLGLLHRLIKAIMVGDLLMRVLYRTRPYEAVPGSANQLYEKWNAIAEQQAASLSIHKYNKLMKNIVKEFDELPLKPIKKPRVGVVGEILVKFHPTANNQIVETIEREGAECIMPDLADFFFYSFATGIFRHEELAFPKSTERNAKLFVWFLELYRKNMKKYLRKSKRFEAPSTIYDLMKGVNDIVQFGNITGEGWFLTAEMVELIKEGAPSIACVQPFACLPNHVTGKGMIKELRRRFPNANISAIDYDPGSSEVNQLNRLKLLLSNAPIGKHPDENADGLIKMKDGSLVKPEIRLSEGSSFTDTDPSGM
;
A
#
# COMPACT_ATOMS: atom_id res chain seq x y z
N TYR A 1 -6.80 7.94 25.13
CA TYR A 1 -8.10 7.25 25.15
C TYR A 1 -7.94 5.73 25.33
N HIS A 2 -7.33 4.99 24.39
CA HIS A 2 -7.24 3.51 24.42
C HIS A 2 -6.67 2.89 25.71
N ASN A 3 -5.60 3.47 26.29
CA ASN A 3 -5.06 3.00 27.57
C ASN A 3 -6.09 3.02 28.71
N ARG A 4 -7.06 3.95 28.69
CA ARG A 4 -8.15 3.97 29.67
C ARG A 4 -9.12 2.82 29.45
N LEU A 5 -9.46 2.52 28.19
CA LEU A 5 -10.28 1.35 27.82
C LEU A 5 -9.63 0.05 28.28
N TYR A 6 -8.33 -0.15 28.02
CA TYR A 6 -7.62 -1.37 28.43
C TYR A 6 -7.50 -1.49 29.97
N ARG A 7 -7.27 -0.38 30.68
CA ARG A 7 -7.28 -0.36 32.15
C ARG A 7 -8.67 -0.69 32.71
N ALA A 8 -9.72 -0.12 32.11
CA ALA A 8 -11.09 -0.44 32.49
C ALA A 8 -11.41 -1.92 32.22
N ALA A 9 -10.99 -2.46 31.09
CA ALA A 9 -11.15 -3.88 30.77
C ALA A 9 -10.43 -4.77 31.80
N GLN A 10 -9.17 -4.46 32.13
CA GLN A 10 -8.40 -5.18 33.14
C GLN A 10 -9.12 -5.15 34.50
N PHE A 11 -9.47 -3.95 34.97
CA PHE A 11 -10.17 -3.77 36.25
C PHE A 11 -11.49 -4.54 36.28
N VAL A 12 -12.36 -4.34 35.28
CA VAL A 12 -13.66 -5.01 35.22
C VAL A 12 -13.50 -6.52 35.15
N SER A 13 -12.52 -7.04 34.40
CA SER A 13 -12.27 -8.48 34.28
C SER A 13 -11.95 -9.15 35.63
N GLU A 14 -11.41 -8.41 36.59
CA GLU A 14 -11.05 -8.89 37.93
C GLU A 14 -12.18 -8.71 38.96
N MET A 15 -13.25 -7.99 38.61
CA MET A 15 -14.35 -7.68 39.53
C MET A 15 -15.58 -8.58 39.25
N PRO A 16 -15.99 -9.46 40.18
CA PRO A 16 -17.05 -10.44 39.94
C PRO A 16 -18.46 -9.83 39.80
N ASN A 17 -18.63 -8.57 40.22
CA ASN A 17 -19.89 -7.83 40.23
C ASN A 17 -20.02 -6.77 39.11
N LEU A 18 -19.02 -6.64 38.24
CA LEU A 18 -19.02 -5.67 37.13
C LEU A 18 -19.03 -6.41 35.79
N GLU A 19 -19.63 -5.86 34.76
CA GLU A 19 -19.50 -6.36 33.38
C GLU A 19 -19.20 -5.18 32.43
N LEU A 20 -18.50 -5.45 31.34
CA LEU A 20 -18.12 -4.41 30.37
C LEU A 20 -19.02 -4.46 29.14
N VAL A 21 -19.55 -3.28 28.79
CA VAL A 21 -20.17 -3.02 27.50
C VAL A 21 -19.27 -2.03 26.76
N GLN A 22 -18.65 -2.47 25.68
CA GLN A 22 -17.85 -1.62 24.81
C GLN A 22 -18.71 -1.12 23.65
N LEU A 23 -18.78 0.20 23.51
CA LEU A 23 -19.40 0.84 22.35
C LEU A 23 -18.29 1.15 21.34
N THR A 24 -18.46 0.70 20.10
CA THR A 24 -17.56 1.01 18.99
C THR A 24 -18.32 1.68 17.87
N SER A 25 -17.65 2.52 17.08
CA SER A 25 -18.26 3.14 15.90
C SER A 25 -17.97 2.29 14.66
N PHE A 26 -18.99 2.10 13.84
CA PHE A 26 -18.81 1.56 12.50
C PHE A 26 -17.83 2.44 11.71
N GLY A 27 -16.91 1.83 10.97
CA GLY A 27 -15.86 2.53 10.22
C GLY A 27 -14.70 3.08 11.06
N CYS A 28 -14.75 3.08 12.40
CA CYS A 28 -13.64 3.58 13.21
C CYS A 28 -12.39 2.69 13.08
N GLY A 29 -11.29 3.31 12.68
CA GLY A 29 -10.01 2.67 12.42
C GLY A 29 -9.48 1.85 13.61
N LEU A 30 -9.45 2.51 14.77
CA LEU A 30 -8.77 2.05 15.98
C LEU A 30 -9.63 1.08 16.80
N ASP A 31 -10.96 1.15 16.64
CA ASP A 31 -11.88 0.24 17.33
C ASP A 31 -11.66 -1.22 16.91
N ALA A 32 -11.31 -1.46 15.65
CA ALA A 32 -10.94 -2.79 15.13
C ALA A 32 -9.74 -3.42 15.86
N VAL A 33 -8.80 -2.60 16.35
CA VAL A 33 -7.63 -3.05 17.11
C VAL A 33 -7.99 -3.17 18.60
N THR A 34 -8.74 -2.21 19.13
CA THR A 34 -9.00 -2.14 20.56
C THR A 34 -10.04 -3.14 21.04
N ALA A 35 -11.04 -3.47 20.22
CA ALA A 35 -12.01 -4.54 20.49
C ALA A 35 -11.32 -5.89 20.69
N ASP A 36 -10.34 -6.18 19.84
CA ASP A 36 -9.50 -7.37 19.91
C ASP A 36 -8.68 -7.42 21.20
N GLN A 37 -8.03 -6.32 21.55
CA GLN A 37 -7.25 -6.25 22.78
C GLN A 37 -8.11 -6.37 24.04
N VAL A 38 -9.33 -5.82 24.04
CA VAL A 38 -10.29 -5.96 25.15
C VAL A 38 -10.77 -7.42 25.24
N ASP A 39 -11.01 -8.09 24.12
CA ASP A 39 -11.36 -9.52 24.07
C ASP A 39 -10.27 -10.38 24.70
N GLU A 40 -9.00 -10.16 24.34
CA GLU A 40 -7.85 -10.86 24.93
C GLU A 40 -7.77 -10.70 26.46
N ILE A 41 -7.99 -9.48 26.97
CA ILE A 41 -7.99 -9.19 28.41
C ILE A 41 -9.08 -9.99 29.13
N PHE A 42 -10.30 -10.01 28.58
CA PHE A 42 -11.43 -10.72 29.16
C PHE A 42 -11.26 -12.25 29.08
N ARG A 43 -10.83 -12.77 27.93
CA ARG A 43 -10.58 -14.21 27.71
C ARG A 43 -9.50 -14.75 28.63
N ALA A 44 -8.45 -13.96 28.92
CA ALA A 44 -7.41 -14.36 29.88
C ALA A 44 -7.96 -14.59 31.30
N LYS A 45 -9.12 -14.04 31.62
CA LYS A 45 -9.85 -14.24 32.88
C LYS A 45 -11.07 -15.16 32.73
N ASN A 46 -11.20 -15.90 31.62
CA ASN A 46 -12.38 -16.70 31.27
C ASN A 46 -13.70 -15.91 31.38
N ARG A 47 -13.66 -14.64 30.98
CA ARG A 47 -14.82 -13.76 30.94
C ARG A 47 -15.10 -13.34 29.50
N MET A 48 -16.33 -12.91 29.29
CA MET A 48 -16.78 -12.32 28.03
C MET A 48 -17.23 -10.89 28.32
N TYR A 49 -17.14 -10.03 27.32
CA TYR A 49 -17.72 -8.69 27.35
C TYR A 49 -18.70 -8.54 26.18
N THR A 50 -19.51 -7.49 26.20
CA THR A 50 -20.42 -7.19 25.09
C THR A 50 -19.91 -6.01 24.29
N LEU A 51 -19.64 -6.25 23.01
CA LEU A 51 -19.35 -5.20 22.04
C LEU A 51 -20.65 -4.81 21.31
N ILE A 52 -20.92 -3.52 21.24
CA ILE A 52 -22.04 -2.92 20.51
C ILE A 52 -21.47 -1.94 19.50
N LYS A 53 -21.69 -2.25 18.21
CA LYS A 53 -21.38 -1.33 17.12
C LYS A 53 -22.51 -0.33 16.98
N ILE A 54 -22.14 0.94 16.96
CA ILE A 54 -23.02 2.08 16.69
C ILE A 54 -22.69 2.56 15.29
N ASP A 55 -23.72 2.76 14.48
CA ASP A 55 -23.63 3.31 13.13
C ASP A 55 -24.58 4.52 13.04
N GLU A 56 -24.63 5.20 11.90
CA GLU A 56 -25.54 6.34 11.66
C GLU A 56 -27.02 5.95 11.84
N GLY A 57 -27.35 4.66 11.66
CA GLY A 57 -28.68 4.11 11.89
C GLY A 57 -29.00 3.75 13.35
N SER A 58 -30.22 4.05 13.80
CA SER A 58 -30.70 3.71 15.14
C SER A 58 -31.31 2.30 15.22
N ASN A 59 -30.50 1.24 15.20
CA ASN A 59 -30.99 -0.14 15.41
C ASN A 59 -30.96 -0.56 16.88
N LEU A 60 -31.93 -0.11 17.66
CA LEU A 60 -32.06 -0.48 19.08
C LEU A 60 -32.40 -1.97 19.30
N GLY A 61 -32.89 -2.66 18.27
CA GLY A 61 -33.19 -4.10 18.33
C GLY A 61 -31.95 -4.94 18.58
N ALA A 62 -30.90 -4.74 17.76
CA ALA A 62 -29.62 -5.41 17.91
C ALA A 62 -28.96 -5.13 19.27
N VAL A 63 -29.04 -3.87 19.72
CA VAL A 63 -28.57 -3.44 21.05
C VAL A 63 -29.29 -4.19 22.16
N ARG A 64 -30.64 -4.22 22.13
CA ARG A 64 -31.46 -4.89 23.14
C ARG A 64 -31.18 -6.39 23.21
N ILE A 65 -30.98 -7.05 22.07
CA ILE A 65 -30.62 -8.48 22.01
C ILE A 65 -29.26 -8.71 22.68
N ARG A 66 -28.22 -7.93 22.33
CA ARG A 66 -26.88 -8.08 22.93
C ARG A 66 -26.87 -7.88 24.44
N ILE A 67 -27.60 -6.88 24.94
CA ILE A 67 -27.72 -6.66 26.39
C ILE A 67 -28.47 -7.81 27.08
N ARG A 68 -29.56 -8.34 26.48
CA ARG A 68 -30.26 -9.51 27.02
C ARG A 68 -29.37 -10.74 27.07
N SER A 69 -28.57 -10.98 26.02
CA SER A 69 -27.58 -12.07 25.98
C SER A 69 -26.53 -11.93 27.08
N LEU A 70 -26.01 -10.71 27.32
CA LEU A 70 -25.10 -10.45 28.43
C LEU A 70 -25.72 -10.80 29.78
N ILE A 71 -26.94 -10.32 30.05
CA ILE A 71 -27.66 -10.59 31.30
C ILE A 71 -27.87 -12.11 31.48
N ALA A 72 -28.21 -12.83 30.42
CA ALA A 72 -28.38 -14.28 30.46
C ALA A 72 -27.05 -14.99 30.78
N ALA A 73 -25.95 -14.62 30.13
CA ALA A 73 -24.61 -15.18 30.38
C ALA A 73 -24.14 -14.92 31.82
N VAL A 74 -24.44 -13.75 32.38
CA VAL A 74 -24.14 -13.40 33.79
C VAL A 74 -24.93 -14.28 34.75
N LYS A 75 -26.22 -14.50 34.50
CA LYS A 75 -27.06 -15.39 35.32
C LYS A 75 -26.56 -16.83 35.30
N GLU A 76 -26.14 -17.32 34.14
CA GLU A 76 -25.59 -18.67 33.99
C GLU A 76 -24.24 -18.83 34.70
N ARG A 77 -23.33 -17.85 34.55
CA ARG A 77 -22.05 -17.85 35.27
C ARG A 77 -22.24 -17.86 36.79
N ARG A 78 -23.25 -17.16 37.33
CA ARG A 78 -23.56 -17.19 38.77
C ARG A 78 -24.04 -18.56 39.25
N ARG A 79 -24.67 -19.36 38.38
CA ARG A 79 -25.09 -20.74 38.70
C ARG A 79 -23.91 -21.71 38.63
N SER A 80 -23.03 -21.52 37.66
CA SER A 80 -21.81 -22.30 37.48
C SER A 80 -20.74 -21.92 38.52
N LYS A 81 -20.48 -22.79 39.51
CA LYS A 81 -19.37 -22.63 40.48
C LYS A 81 -18.00 -23.02 39.90
N SER A 82 -17.77 -22.77 38.62
CA SER A 82 -16.51 -23.09 37.94
C SER A 82 -15.37 -22.26 38.55
N LYS A 83 -14.30 -22.94 39.00
CA LYS A 83 -13.04 -22.29 39.34
C LYS A 83 -12.39 -21.82 38.03
N VAL A 84 -12.34 -20.50 37.86
CA VAL A 84 -11.71 -19.88 36.70
C VAL A 84 -10.19 -19.90 36.86
N GLU A 85 -9.49 -20.52 35.91
CA GLU A 85 -8.04 -20.40 35.81
C GLU A 85 -7.70 -18.98 35.33
N ILE A 86 -7.03 -18.21 36.19
CA ILE A 86 -6.65 -16.83 35.90
C ILE A 86 -5.31 -16.84 35.17
N LYS A 87 -5.31 -16.41 33.90
CA LYS A 87 -4.09 -16.20 33.11
C LYS A 87 -3.78 -14.71 32.99
N GLY A 88 -2.52 -14.40 32.69
CA GLY A 88 -2.10 -13.05 32.34
C GLY A 88 -2.45 -12.75 30.89
N SER A 89 -2.96 -11.55 30.61
CA SER A 89 -3.19 -11.03 29.25
C SER A 89 -1.93 -10.39 28.64
N ALA A 90 -0.82 -10.38 29.37
CA ALA A 90 0.41 -9.75 28.94
C ALA A 90 1.03 -10.52 27.76
N TYR A 91 1.13 -9.85 26.61
CA TYR A 91 1.84 -10.38 25.46
C TYR A 91 3.34 -10.52 25.75
N LYS A 92 3.86 -11.75 25.60
CA LYS A 92 5.30 -12.05 25.68
C LYS A 92 5.88 -12.08 24.28
N ARG A 93 6.60 -11.02 23.92
CA ARG A 93 7.22 -10.88 22.60
C ARG A 93 8.33 -11.91 22.39
N VAL A 94 8.28 -12.61 21.26
CA VAL A 94 9.39 -13.44 20.78
C VAL A 94 10.40 -12.57 20.06
N VAL A 95 11.65 -12.61 20.51
CA VAL A 95 12.74 -11.76 20.00
C VAL A 95 13.56 -12.53 18.97
N PHE A 96 13.82 -11.89 17.83
CA PHE A 96 14.72 -12.45 16.81
C PHE A 96 16.19 -12.32 17.25
N THR A 97 16.80 -13.43 17.66
CA THR A 97 18.16 -13.47 18.24
C THR A 97 19.26 -13.41 17.17
N LYS A 98 20.52 -13.25 17.60
CA LYS A 98 21.66 -13.17 16.66
C LYS A 98 21.88 -14.47 15.90
N GLU A 99 21.60 -15.59 16.53
CA GLU A 99 21.74 -16.94 15.98
C GLU A 99 20.67 -17.18 14.91
N MET A 100 19.45 -16.68 15.15
CA MET A 100 18.33 -16.75 14.20
C MET A 100 18.65 -16.10 12.85
N LYS A 101 19.56 -15.12 12.80
CA LYS A 101 20.04 -14.54 11.54
C LYS A 101 20.54 -15.60 10.55
N TYR A 102 21.20 -16.64 11.05
CA TYR A 102 21.85 -17.67 10.22
C TYR A 102 20.97 -18.91 10.04
N THR A 103 20.07 -19.18 10.98
CA THR A 103 19.23 -20.39 10.96
C THR A 103 17.85 -20.15 10.37
N HIS A 104 17.28 -18.95 10.54
CA HIS A 104 15.89 -18.68 10.19
C HIS A 104 15.73 -18.18 8.75
N THR A 105 14.62 -18.59 8.14
CA THR A 105 14.05 -17.95 6.96
C THR A 105 13.15 -16.81 7.41
N ILE A 106 13.41 -15.59 6.94
CA ILE A 106 12.56 -14.44 7.19
C ILE A 106 11.58 -14.28 6.03
N ILE A 107 10.29 -14.39 6.30
CA ILE A 107 9.21 -14.27 5.32
C ILE A 107 8.59 -12.87 5.40
N GLY A 108 8.56 -12.15 4.29
CA GLY A 108 7.87 -10.87 4.16
C GLY A 108 6.67 -10.99 3.21
N PRO A 109 5.62 -10.19 3.42
CA PRO A 109 4.47 -10.20 2.52
C PRO A 109 4.86 -9.59 1.17
N GLN A 110 4.08 -9.92 0.15
CA GLN A 110 4.17 -9.19 -1.11
C GLN A 110 3.54 -7.80 -0.96
N MET A 111 4.01 -6.84 -1.76
CA MET A 111 3.36 -5.53 -1.88
C MET A 111 3.47 -5.01 -3.31
N SER A 112 4.68 -5.01 -3.88
CA SER A 112 4.91 -4.55 -5.25
C SER A 112 5.83 -5.54 -5.97
N PRO A 113 5.29 -6.41 -6.85
CA PRO A 113 6.05 -7.52 -7.44
C PRO A 113 7.34 -7.09 -8.15
N ILE A 114 7.30 -5.98 -8.89
CA ILE A 114 8.47 -5.42 -9.59
C ILE A 114 9.59 -5.07 -8.61
N HIS A 115 9.25 -4.36 -7.53
CA HIS A 115 10.23 -3.90 -6.54
C HIS A 115 10.74 -5.05 -5.65
N PHE A 116 9.82 -5.93 -5.23
CA PHE A 116 10.09 -6.91 -4.18
C PHE A 116 10.97 -8.06 -4.66
N ARG A 117 10.99 -8.37 -5.97
CA ARG A 117 11.98 -9.29 -6.55
C ARG A 117 13.42 -8.82 -6.29
N ILE A 118 13.68 -7.54 -6.52
CA ILE A 118 15.00 -6.93 -6.31
C ILE A 118 15.30 -6.78 -4.82
N LEU A 119 14.31 -6.36 -4.02
CA LEU A 119 14.45 -6.24 -2.55
C LEU A 119 14.81 -7.59 -1.92
N GLN A 120 14.23 -8.69 -2.41
CA GLN A 120 14.56 -10.02 -1.92
C GLN A 120 16.07 -10.30 -2.02
N LYS A 121 16.65 -10.01 -3.19
CA LYS A 121 18.09 -10.16 -3.43
C LYS A 121 18.93 -9.14 -2.66
N ALA A 122 18.41 -7.94 -2.41
CA ALA A 122 19.07 -6.95 -1.56
C ALA A 122 19.25 -7.44 -0.11
N PHE A 123 18.23 -8.09 0.47
CA PHE A 123 18.34 -8.74 1.78
C PHE A 123 19.32 -9.92 1.78
N ALA A 124 19.27 -10.76 0.74
CA ALA A 124 20.23 -11.84 0.57
C ALA A 124 21.68 -11.33 0.52
N GLY A 125 21.93 -10.23 -0.17
CA GLY A 125 23.23 -9.55 -0.22
C GLY A 125 23.70 -8.95 1.12
N ALA A 126 22.81 -8.85 2.12
CA ALA A 126 23.14 -8.48 3.50
C ALA A 126 23.27 -9.70 4.44
N GLY A 127 23.14 -10.92 3.91
CA GLY A 127 23.30 -12.17 4.65
C GLY A 127 22.04 -12.60 5.42
N TYR A 128 20.84 -12.20 4.96
CA TYR A 128 19.57 -12.72 5.49
C TYR A 128 18.94 -13.68 4.49
N LYS A 129 18.42 -14.82 4.98
CA LYS A 129 17.59 -15.72 4.18
C LYS A 129 16.16 -15.16 4.10
N PHE A 130 15.96 -14.20 3.21
CA PHE A 130 14.69 -13.49 3.08
C PHE A 130 13.89 -14.00 1.87
N VAL A 131 12.60 -14.25 2.09
CA VAL A 131 11.64 -14.72 1.08
C VAL A 131 10.45 -13.78 1.07
N VAL A 132 10.07 -13.32 -0.12
CA VAL A 132 8.83 -12.57 -0.35
C VAL A 132 7.77 -13.56 -0.81
N LEU A 133 6.56 -13.40 -0.30
CA LEU A 133 5.41 -14.23 -0.67
C LEU A 133 4.91 -13.94 -2.10
N ASP A 134 4.08 -14.86 -2.60
CA ASP A 134 3.52 -14.78 -3.94
C ASP A 134 2.50 -13.62 -4.06
N ALA A 135 2.47 -12.99 -5.24
CA ALA A 135 1.63 -11.82 -5.52
C ALA A 135 0.17 -12.15 -5.83
N VAL A 136 -0.08 -13.40 -6.22
CA VAL A 136 -1.40 -13.92 -6.59
C VAL A 136 -1.69 -15.09 -5.67
N ASP A 137 -2.42 -14.81 -4.59
CA ASP A 137 -2.83 -15.81 -3.63
C ASP A 137 -4.30 -15.58 -3.24
N PRO A 138 -5.25 -16.17 -3.99
CA PRO A 138 -6.67 -16.05 -3.66
C PRO A 138 -7.00 -16.62 -2.28
N LYS A 139 -6.22 -17.61 -1.79
CA LYS A 139 -6.44 -18.22 -0.48
C LYS A 139 -6.04 -17.30 0.66
N ALA A 140 -5.17 -16.32 0.41
CA ALA A 140 -4.74 -15.38 1.44
C ALA A 140 -5.94 -14.60 2.03
N VAL A 141 -6.91 -14.20 1.22
CA VAL A 141 -8.09 -13.47 1.72
C VAL A 141 -8.91 -14.36 2.66
N ASP A 142 -9.25 -15.58 2.22
CA ASP A 142 -10.03 -16.54 3.00
C ASP A 142 -9.32 -16.96 4.29
N THR A 143 -8.02 -17.20 4.23
CA THR A 143 -7.21 -17.50 5.42
C THR A 143 -7.15 -16.29 6.35
N GLY A 144 -6.98 -15.08 5.82
CA GLY A 144 -6.98 -13.84 6.61
C GLY A 144 -8.28 -13.65 7.41
N LEU A 145 -9.44 -13.90 6.78
CA LEU A 145 -10.76 -13.79 7.41
C LEU A 145 -10.98 -14.77 8.58
N LYS A 146 -10.20 -15.85 8.68
CA LYS A 146 -10.27 -16.78 9.81
C LYS A 146 -9.61 -16.22 11.09
N TYR A 147 -8.60 -15.37 10.94
CA TYR A 147 -7.74 -14.94 12.04
C TYR A 147 -7.76 -13.42 12.31
N VAL A 148 -8.24 -12.62 11.36
CA VAL A 148 -8.35 -11.17 11.49
C VAL A 148 -9.82 -10.78 11.42
N ASN A 149 -10.27 -9.96 12.37
CA ASN A 149 -11.66 -9.51 12.40
C ASN A 149 -11.98 -8.63 11.18
N ASN A 150 -13.25 -8.67 10.73
CA ASN A 150 -13.71 -7.95 9.54
C ASN A 150 -13.72 -6.40 9.68
N ASP A 151 -13.50 -5.85 10.88
CA ASP A 151 -13.37 -4.39 11.04
C ASP A 151 -11.93 -3.91 10.76
N ALA A 152 -10.96 -4.82 10.68
CA ALA A 152 -9.63 -4.50 10.19
C ALA A 152 -9.69 -4.07 8.73
N CYS A 153 -8.76 -3.22 8.29
CA CYS A 153 -8.71 -2.86 6.87
C CYS A 153 -8.27 -4.06 6.03
N TYR A 154 -8.79 -4.15 4.81
CA TYR A 154 -8.50 -5.22 3.86
C TYR A 154 -7.01 -5.57 3.70
N PRO A 155 -6.06 -4.62 3.58
CA PRO A 155 -4.64 -4.95 3.54
C PRO A 155 -4.13 -5.71 4.77
N SER A 156 -4.69 -5.48 5.95
CA SER A 156 -4.33 -6.23 7.16
C SER A 156 -4.76 -7.70 7.06
N ILE A 157 -5.97 -7.92 6.55
CA ILE A 157 -6.54 -9.26 6.33
C ILE A 157 -5.68 -9.99 5.30
N LEU A 158 -5.37 -9.36 4.17
CA LEU A 158 -4.56 -9.94 3.10
C LEU A 158 -3.14 -10.27 3.58
N VAL A 159 -2.45 -9.34 4.25
CA VAL A 159 -1.07 -9.54 4.73
C VAL A 159 -0.99 -10.66 5.77
N ALA A 160 -1.88 -10.66 6.77
CA ALA A 160 -1.91 -11.72 7.77
C ALA A 160 -2.25 -13.06 7.11
N GLY A 161 -3.22 -13.07 6.20
CA GLY A 161 -3.63 -14.25 5.44
C GLY A 161 -2.52 -14.84 4.59
N GLN A 162 -1.76 -14.01 3.85
CA GLN A 162 -0.58 -14.46 3.09
C GLN A 162 0.43 -15.15 4.01
N MET A 163 0.73 -14.54 5.16
CA MET A 163 1.69 -15.08 6.12
C MET A 163 1.22 -16.41 6.71
N ILE A 164 -0.02 -16.48 7.19
CA ILE A 164 -0.57 -17.71 7.78
C ILE A 164 -0.68 -18.81 6.72
N SER A 165 -1.17 -18.50 5.52
CA SER A 165 -1.26 -19.48 4.43
C SER A 165 0.12 -20.03 4.02
N ALA A 166 1.15 -19.18 4.01
CA ALA A 166 2.52 -19.62 3.76
C ALA A 166 3.01 -20.60 4.83
N LEU A 167 2.72 -20.36 6.11
CA LEU A 167 3.07 -21.27 7.21
C LEU A 167 2.26 -22.57 7.16
N GLU A 168 0.97 -22.52 6.77
CA GLU A 168 0.11 -23.70 6.56
C GLU A 168 0.55 -24.57 5.37
N SER A 169 1.33 -24.02 4.43
CA SER A 169 1.70 -24.70 3.18
C SER A 169 2.62 -25.91 3.34
N GLY A 170 3.24 -26.10 4.51
CA GLY A 170 4.23 -27.16 4.76
C GLY A 170 5.60 -26.92 4.09
N LYS A 171 5.80 -25.80 3.38
CA LYS A 171 7.06 -25.47 2.70
C LYS A 171 8.17 -25.00 3.65
N TYR A 172 7.84 -24.64 4.89
CA TYR A 172 8.76 -24.00 5.83
C TYR A 172 8.87 -24.78 7.14
N ASP A 173 10.09 -24.84 7.68
CA ASP A 173 10.37 -25.29 9.04
C ASP A 173 9.97 -24.19 10.02
N LEU A 174 8.87 -24.37 10.75
CA LEU A 174 8.29 -23.35 11.63
C LEU A 174 9.22 -22.95 12.78
N ASP A 175 10.07 -23.86 13.25
CA ASP A 175 11.08 -23.59 14.30
C ASP A 175 12.28 -22.78 13.77
N LYS A 176 12.37 -22.64 12.45
CA LYS A 176 13.39 -21.85 11.74
C LYS A 176 12.76 -20.84 10.80
N THR A 177 11.59 -20.32 11.18
CA THR A 177 10.89 -19.31 10.39
C THR A 177 10.62 -18.07 11.24
N SER A 178 10.72 -16.90 10.62
CA SER A 178 10.32 -15.63 11.20
C SER A 178 9.56 -14.83 10.18
N LEU A 179 8.66 -13.97 10.62
CA LEU A 179 7.92 -13.07 9.77
C LEU A 179 8.48 -11.65 9.89
N ILE A 180 8.34 -10.83 8.86
CA ILE A 180 8.67 -9.41 8.90
C ILE A 180 7.59 -8.57 8.22
N ILE A 181 7.27 -7.43 8.83
CA ILE A 181 6.30 -6.47 8.30
C ILE A 181 6.82 -5.04 8.47
N THR A 182 6.53 -4.18 7.51
CA THR A 182 6.80 -2.74 7.64
C THR A 182 5.83 -2.11 8.63
N GLN A 183 6.33 -1.20 9.47
CA GLN A 183 5.50 -0.46 10.41
C GLN A 183 5.75 1.04 10.24
N THR A 184 4.71 1.77 9.83
CA THR A 184 4.81 3.19 9.48
C THR A 184 4.87 4.11 10.70
N GLY A 185 4.26 3.70 11.82
CA GLY A 185 4.25 4.49 13.04
C GLY A 185 3.32 5.70 13.01
N GLY A 186 2.34 5.71 12.11
CA GLY A 186 1.34 6.75 11.95
C GLY A 186 0.01 6.45 12.66
N GLY A 187 -0.98 7.32 12.45
CA GLY A 187 -2.31 7.19 13.06
C GLY A 187 -3.29 6.23 12.37
N CYS A 188 -2.91 5.58 11.26
CA CYS A 188 -3.77 4.65 10.53
C CYS A 188 -3.62 3.19 11.03
N ARG A 189 -4.48 2.29 10.53
CA ARG A 189 -4.46 0.86 10.89
C ARG A 189 -3.15 0.15 10.57
N ALA A 190 -2.40 0.59 9.56
CA ALA A 190 -1.11 0.00 9.15
C ALA A 190 -0.09 -0.12 10.30
N THR A 191 -0.11 0.82 11.25
CA THR A 191 0.76 0.77 12.43
C THR A 191 0.52 -0.46 13.30
N ASN A 192 -0.66 -1.07 13.22
CA ASN A 192 -1.08 -2.19 14.05
C ASN A 192 -1.14 -3.53 13.31
N TYR A 193 -0.71 -3.63 12.03
CA TYR A 193 -0.69 -4.91 11.31
C TYR A 193 0.14 -5.96 12.03
N ILE A 194 1.26 -5.55 12.64
CA ILE A 194 2.08 -6.45 13.45
C ILE A 194 1.33 -7.06 14.64
N GLY A 195 0.38 -6.32 15.23
CA GLY A 195 -0.49 -6.82 16.29
C GLY A 195 -1.44 -7.90 15.78
N PHE A 196 -2.12 -7.64 14.66
CA PHE A 196 -2.99 -8.63 14.01
C PHE A 196 -2.23 -9.89 13.59
N ILE A 197 -1.03 -9.77 13.02
CA ILE A 197 -0.19 -10.92 12.64
C ILE A 197 0.17 -11.76 13.87
N ARG A 198 0.59 -11.12 14.97
CA ARG A 198 0.94 -11.83 16.21
C ARG A 198 -0.24 -12.54 16.83
N ARG A 199 -1.41 -11.90 16.85
CA ARG A 199 -2.64 -12.52 17.31
C ARG A 199 -2.99 -13.72 16.44
N ALA A 200 -2.98 -13.56 15.12
CA ALA A 200 -3.25 -14.64 14.17
C ALA A 200 -2.31 -15.84 14.39
N LEU A 201 -1.02 -15.60 14.65
CA LEU A 201 -0.07 -16.65 15.01
C LEU A 201 -0.44 -17.35 16.32
N VAL A 202 -0.83 -16.62 17.36
CA VAL A 202 -1.24 -17.22 18.64
C VAL A 202 -2.49 -18.08 18.45
N ASP A 203 -3.49 -17.58 17.72
CA ASP A 203 -4.74 -18.29 17.43
C ASP A 203 -4.51 -19.53 16.56
N ALA A 204 -3.51 -19.50 15.67
CA ALA A 204 -3.06 -20.65 14.88
C ALA A 204 -2.13 -21.64 15.64
N GLY A 205 -1.76 -21.35 16.89
CA GLY A 205 -0.87 -22.19 17.69
C GLY A 205 0.64 -21.99 17.43
N TRP A 206 1.02 -20.93 16.72
CA TRP A 206 2.40 -20.58 16.32
C TRP A 206 2.92 -19.29 16.96
N GLY A 207 2.45 -18.98 18.17
CA GLY A 207 2.86 -17.79 18.91
C GLY A 207 4.37 -17.70 19.24
N ASN A 208 5.11 -18.79 19.03
CA ASN A 208 6.57 -18.87 19.17
C ASN A 208 7.33 -18.31 17.95
N ILE A 209 6.68 -18.04 16.82
CA ILE A 209 7.34 -17.51 15.62
C ILE A 209 7.66 -16.01 15.82
N PRO A 210 8.93 -15.57 15.68
CA PRO A 210 9.29 -14.16 15.76
C PRO A 210 8.64 -13.33 14.64
N VAL A 211 8.08 -12.17 14.99
CA VAL A 211 7.57 -11.17 14.03
C VAL A 211 8.37 -9.87 14.16
N LEU A 212 9.11 -9.53 13.11
CA LEU A 212 9.99 -8.39 13.04
C LEU A 212 9.23 -7.15 12.52
N SER A 213 9.43 -6.01 13.18
CA SER A 213 8.98 -4.70 12.69
C SER A 213 10.12 -4.03 11.90
N LEU A 214 9.86 -3.72 10.63
CA LEU A 214 10.71 -2.86 9.80
C LEU A 214 10.17 -1.42 9.86
N SER A 215 10.78 -0.57 10.69
CA SER A 215 10.36 0.84 10.88
C SER A 215 11.55 1.79 10.93
N ALA A 216 11.36 3.02 10.46
CA ALA A 216 12.37 4.07 10.55
C ALA A 216 12.55 4.58 11.99
N GLN A 217 11.51 4.48 12.81
CA GLN A 217 11.49 4.90 14.21
C GLN A 217 12.11 3.85 15.15
N GLY A 218 12.30 2.61 14.69
CA GLY A 218 12.90 1.54 15.50
C GLY A 218 12.03 1.12 16.67
N PHE A 219 10.72 0.95 16.46
CA PHE A 219 9.74 0.61 17.51
C PHE A 219 10.12 -0.61 18.33
N GLU A 220 10.79 -1.58 17.71
CA GLU A 220 11.17 -2.82 18.35
C GLU A 220 12.61 -3.22 18.05
N LYS A 221 13.31 -3.70 19.09
CA LYS A 221 14.70 -4.17 18.97
C LYS A 221 14.74 -5.67 18.72
N ASN A 222 15.51 -6.08 17.72
CA ASN A 222 15.77 -7.47 17.36
C ASN A 222 17.28 -7.65 17.19
N PRO A 223 17.99 -8.29 18.14
CA PRO A 223 19.45 -8.41 18.12
C PRO A 223 20.03 -9.00 16.83
N GLY A 224 19.32 -9.94 16.19
CA GLY A 224 19.73 -10.56 14.94
C GLY A 224 19.39 -9.80 13.67
N PHE A 225 18.56 -8.76 13.75
CA PHE A 225 18.15 -7.98 12.59
C PHE A 225 18.59 -6.53 12.73
N LYS A 226 19.54 -6.14 11.88
CA LYS A 226 20.11 -4.79 11.85
C LYS A 226 20.04 -4.21 10.44
N ILE A 227 19.50 -3.00 10.35
CA ILE A 227 19.55 -2.17 9.14
C ILE A 227 20.93 -1.51 9.12
N THR A 228 21.90 -2.19 8.51
CA THR A 228 23.24 -1.63 8.29
C THR A 228 23.19 -0.60 7.15
N LEU A 229 24.15 0.31 7.08
CA LEU A 229 24.28 1.25 5.94
C LEU A 229 24.37 0.50 4.60
N GLY A 230 25.04 -0.66 4.59
CA GLY A 230 25.11 -1.52 3.41
C GLY A 230 23.77 -2.13 3.01
N LEU A 231 22.93 -2.55 3.96
CA LEU A 231 21.58 -3.01 3.65
C LEU A 231 20.71 -1.83 3.16
N LEU A 232 20.72 -0.71 3.88
CA LEU A 232 19.97 0.50 3.52
C LEU A 232 20.30 0.97 2.09
N HIS A 233 21.59 1.02 1.74
CA HIS A 233 22.05 1.37 0.40
C HIS A 233 21.50 0.42 -0.68
N ARG A 234 21.43 -0.89 -0.40
CA ARG A 234 20.85 -1.87 -1.34
C ARG A 234 19.34 -1.71 -1.48
N LEU A 235 18.63 -1.50 -0.36
CA LEU A 235 17.18 -1.30 -0.35
C LEU A 235 16.78 -0.06 -1.14
N ILE A 236 17.45 1.08 -0.92
CA ILE A 236 17.15 2.32 -1.65
C ILE A 236 17.37 2.12 -3.16
N LYS A 237 18.48 1.49 -3.57
CA LYS A 237 18.71 1.19 -4.99
C LYS A 237 17.66 0.25 -5.57
N ALA A 238 17.26 -0.78 -4.83
CA ALA A 238 16.24 -1.72 -5.28
C ALA A 238 14.90 -1.01 -5.54
N ILE A 239 14.51 -0.10 -4.64
CA ILE A 239 13.30 0.70 -4.81
C ILE A 239 13.41 1.58 -6.07
N MET A 240 14.50 2.35 -6.21
CA MET A 240 14.68 3.24 -7.37
C MET A 240 14.77 2.51 -8.71
N VAL A 241 15.38 1.33 -8.75
CA VAL A 241 15.39 0.50 -9.97
C VAL A 241 14.00 -0.07 -10.25
N GLY A 242 13.27 -0.48 -9.22
CA GLY A 242 11.89 -0.93 -9.36
C GLY A 242 10.98 0.16 -9.92
N ASP A 243 11.09 1.40 -9.41
CA ASP A 243 10.35 2.56 -9.89
C ASP A 243 10.67 2.83 -11.37
N LEU A 244 11.96 2.80 -11.72
CA LEU A 244 12.39 2.97 -13.09
C LEU A 244 11.80 1.89 -14.02
N LEU A 245 11.89 0.61 -13.63
CA LEU A 245 11.38 -0.51 -14.42
C LEU A 245 9.85 -0.42 -14.59
N MET A 246 9.12 -0.11 -13.52
CA MET A 246 7.67 0.08 -13.55
C MET A 246 7.29 1.20 -14.52
N ARG A 247 7.95 2.36 -14.41
CA ARG A 247 7.69 3.53 -15.26
C ARG A 247 7.92 3.24 -16.73
N VAL A 248 9.07 2.66 -17.10
CA VAL A 248 9.38 2.39 -18.51
C VAL A 248 8.54 1.26 -19.07
N LEU A 249 8.20 0.25 -18.26
CA LEU A 249 7.34 -0.87 -18.68
C LEU A 249 5.92 -0.39 -18.97
N TYR A 250 5.26 0.30 -18.04
CA TYR A 250 3.87 0.72 -18.21
C TYR A 250 3.73 1.79 -19.30
N ARG A 251 4.76 2.60 -19.53
CA ARG A 251 4.75 3.60 -20.61
C ARG A 251 4.91 2.98 -22.01
N THR A 252 5.58 1.84 -22.17
CA THR A 252 5.82 1.24 -23.49
C THR A 252 4.94 0.03 -23.80
N ARG A 253 4.65 -0.82 -22.81
CA ARG A 253 3.90 -2.08 -22.99
C ARG A 253 2.55 -1.90 -23.70
N PRO A 254 1.73 -0.87 -23.39
CA PRO A 254 0.46 -0.67 -24.09
C PRO A 254 0.61 -0.39 -25.60
N TYR A 255 1.79 0.01 -26.05
CA TYR A 255 2.07 0.44 -27.42
C TYR A 255 3.03 -0.50 -28.16
N GLU A 256 3.43 -1.62 -27.57
CA GLU A 256 4.45 -2.49 -28.17
C GLU A 256 4.07 -2.97 -29.58
N ALA A 257 5.02 -2.88 -30.52
CA ALA A 257 4.80 -3.34 -31.90
C ALA A 257 4.57 -4.86 -31.96
N VAL A 258 5.39 -5.61 -31.22
CA VAL A 258 5.31 -7.05 -31.07
C VAL A 258 4.83 -7.37 -29.65
N PRO A 259 3.68 -8.05 -29.49
CA PRO A 259 3.17 -8.45 -28.18
C PRO A 259 4.21 -9.21 -27.35
N GLY A 260 4.36 -8.84 -26.08
CA GLY A 260 5.30 -9.41 -25.12
C GLY A 260 6.73 -8.84 -25.18
N SER A 261 7.08 -7.99 -26.15
CA SER A 261 8.45 -7.45 -26.29
C SER A 261 8.84 -6.54 -25.11
N ALA A 262 7.91 -5.74 -24.57
CA ALA A 262 8.18 -4.90 -23.40
C ALA A 262 8.40 -5.76 -22.14
N ASN A 263 7.64 -6.85 -21.98
CA ASN A 263 7.80 -7.79 -20.87
C ASN A 263 9.13 -8.57 -20.95
N GLN A 264 9.54 -9.00 -22.15
CA GLN A 264 10.86 -9.63 -22.36
C GLN A 264 12.00 -8.69 -21.96
N LEU A 265 11.90 -7.42 -22.35
CA LEU A 265 12.88 -6.40 -21.99
C LEU A 265 12.90 -6.14 -20.48
N TYR A 266 11.72 -6.09 -19.85
CA TYR A 266 11.58 -6.01 -18.39
C TYR A 266 12.25 -7.21 -17.69
N GLU A 267 11.95 -8.45 -18.09
CA GLU A 267 12.52 -9.64 -17.45
C GLU A 267 14.05 -9.70 -17.59
N LYS A 268 14.59 -9.32 -18.76
CA LYS A 268 16.04 -9.15 -18.96
C LYS A 268 16.63 -8.19 -17.94
N TRP A 269 16.06 -6.98 -17.83
CA TRP A 269 16.63 -5.95 -16.96
C TRP A 269 16.39 -6.21 -15.48
N ASN A 270 15.25 -6.80 -15.12
CA ASN A 270 14.98 -7.23 -13.76
C ASN A 270 15.95 -8.33 -13.32
N ALA A 271 16.25 -9.32 -14.18
CA ALA A 271 17.25 -10.35 -13.87
C ALA A 271 18.65 -9.75 -13.62
N ILE A 272 19.06 -8.77 -14.44
CA ILE A 272 20.32 -8.03 -14.25
C ILE A 272 20.28 -7.22 -12.94
N ALA A 273 19.15 -6.58 -12.62
CA ALA A 273 18.97 -5.82 -11.38
C ALA A 273 19.04 -6.73 -10.15
N GLU A 274 18.39 -7.89 -10.18
CA GLU A 274 18.44 -8.92 -9.14
C GLU A 274 19.89 -9.38 -8.87
N GLN A 275 20.68 -9.65 -9.92
CA GLN A 275 22.09 -10.01 -9.78
C GLN A 275 22.93 -8.87 -9.18
N GLN A 276 22.62 -7.61 -9.53
CA GLN A 276 23.33 -6.44 -9.02
C GLN A 276 22.85 -5.97 -7.64
N ALA A 277 21.70 -6.43 -7.15
CA ALA A 277 21.09 -6.00 -5.89
C ALA A 277 22.01 -6.22 -4.68
N ALA A 278 22.87 -7.25 -4.73
CA ALA A 278 23.86 -7.52 -3.68
C ALA A 278 25.08 -6.56 -3.73
N SER A 279 25.34 -5.89 -4.84
CA SER A 279 26.48 -5.00 -5.01
C SER A 279 26.26 -3.65 -4.31
N LEU A 280 27.34 -3.06 -3.78
CA LEU A 280 27.36 -1.68 -3.28
C LEU A 280 27.82 -0.66 -4.33
N SER A 281 28.14 -1.09 -5.56
CA SER A 281 28.72 -0.20 -6.58
C SER A 281 27.70 0.81 -7.12
N ILE A 282 28.01 2.10 -6.97
CA ILE A 282 27.23 3.20 -7.56
C ILE A 282 27.42 3.30 -9.08
N HIS A 283 28.60 2.92 -9.59
CA HIS A 283 28.88 2.93 -11.02
C HIS A 283 28.00 1.91 -11.76
N LYS A 284 27.93 0.67 -11.23
CA LYS A 284 27.06 -0.39 -11.79
C LYS A 284 25.59 0.03 -11.76
N TYR A 285 25.13 0.60 -10.64
CA TYR A 285 23.78 1.15 -10.50
C TYR A 285 23.46 2.24 -11.54
N ASN A 286 24.35 3.21 -11.74
CA ASN A 286 24.15 4.27 -12.73
C ASN A 286 24.15 3.73 -14.17
N LYS A 287 25.04 2.77 -14.47
CA LYS A 287 25.10 2.10 -15.77
C LYS A 287 23.82 1.31 -16.04
N LEU A 288 23.28 0.62 -15.03
CA LEU A 288 22.01 -0.10 -15.09
C LEU A 288 20.87 0.85 -15.46
N MET A 289 20.67 1.95 -14.72
CA MET A 289 19.62 2.92 -15.01
C MET A 289 19.72 3.51 -16.42
N LYS A 290 20.94 3.90 -16.85
CA LYS A 290 21.18 4.45 -18.19
C LYS A 290 20.73 3.46 -19.28
N ASN A 291 21.11 2.20 -19.13
CA ASN A 291 20.85 1.19 -20.15
C ASN A 291 19.38 0.75 -20.18
N ILE A 292 18.71 0.68 -19.02
CA ILE A 292 17.26 0.45 -18.95
C ILE A 292 16.54 1.54 -19.75
N VAL A 293 16.77 2.82 -19.42
CA VAL A 293 16.13 3.94 -20.12
C VAL A 293 16.41 3.86 -21.62
N LYS A 294 17.67 3.63 -22.02
CA LYS A 294 18.08 3.56 -23.42
C LYS A 294 17.34 2.46 -24.19
N GLU A 295 17.36 1.21 -23.71
CA GLU A 295 16.77 0.10 -24.46
C GLU A 295 15.23 0.22 -24.54
N PHE A 296 14.58 0.74 -23.50
CA PHE A 296 13.13 1.02 -23.54
C PHE A 296 12.80 2.22 -24.45
N ASP A 297 13.68 3.22 -24.57
CA ASP A 297 13.56 4.31 -25.54
C ASP A 297 13.66 3.82 -26.99
N GLU A 298 14.36 2.71 -27.22
CA GLU A 298 14.60 2.14 -28.53
C GLU A 298 13.58 1.03 -28.90
N LEU A 299 12.68 0.64 -27.99
CA LEU A 299 11.68 -0.41 -28.24
C LEU A 299 10.72 0.00 -29.38
N PRO A 300 10.46 -0.82 -30.42
CA PRO A 300 9.48 -0.46 -31.44
C PRO A 300 8.05 -0.35 -30.88
N LEU A 301 7.38 0.76 -31.16
CA LEU A 301 5.99 1.01 -30.74
C LEU A 301 5.08 1.19 -31.95
N LYS A 302 3.79 0.87 -31.80
CA LYS A 302 2.74 1.12 -32.80
C LYS A 302 2.34 2.60 -32.76
N PRO A 303 2.05 3.24 -33.91
CA PRO A 303 1.61 4.63 -33.95
C PRO A 303 0.13 4.77 -33.56
N ILE A 304 -0.21 4.42 -32.32
CA ILE A 304 -1.58 4.43 -31.80
C ILE A 304 -1.67 5.34 -30.57
N LYS A 305 -2.76 6.10 -30.42
CA LYS A 305 -3.04 6.88 -29.21
C LYS A 305 -4.11 6.15 -28.38
N LYS A 306 -3.90 6.13 -27.07
CA LYS A 306 -4.77 5.47 -26.09
C LYS A 306 -5.13 6.42 -24.94
N PRO A 307 -6.28 6.24 -24.27
CA PRO A 307 -6.53 6.90 -23.00
C PRO A 307 -5.44 6.60 -21.98
N ARG A 308 -5.20 7.55 -21.09
CA ARG A 308 -4.22 7.43 -20.00
C ARG A 308 -4.95 7.53 -18.67
N VAL A 309 -4.84 6.48 -17.84
CA VAL A 309 -5.53 6.37 -16.56
C VAL A 309 -4.52 6.21 -15.43
N GLY A 310 -4.59 7.13 -14.47
CA GLY A 310 -3.77 7.10 -13.27
C GLY A 310 -4.35 6.17 -12.20
N VAL A 311 -3.49 5.48 -11.45
CA VAL A 311 -3.88 4.69 -10.27
C VAL A 311 -3.17 5.24 -9.04
N VAL A 312 -3.95 5.72 -8.08
CA VAL A 312 -3.50 6.22 -6.77
C VAL A 312 -4.31 5.56 -5.67
N GLY A 313 -3.88 5.61 -4.42
CA GLY A 313 -4.66 5.00 -3.37
C GLY A 313 -3.89 4.66 -2.11
N GLU A 314 -4.48 3.77 -1.32
CA GLU A 314 -3.75 3.10 -0.23
C GLU A 314 -2.57 2.31 -0.80
N ILE A 315 -1.39 2.44 -0.18
CA ILE A 315 -0.13 1.95 -0.75
C ILE A 315 -0.14 0.46 -1.12
N LEU A 316 -0.71 -0.42 -0.30
CA LEU A 316 -0.74 -1.85 -0.61
C LEU A 316 -1.75 -2.14 -1.72
N VAL A 317 -2.96 -1.58 -1.63
CA VAL A 317 -3.98 -1.75 -2.68
C VAL A 317 -3.48 -1.18 -4.01
N LYS A 318 -2.77 -0.06 -4.02
CA LYS A 318 -2.18 0.53 -5.23
C LYS A 318 -1.26 -0.44 -5.96
N PHE A 319 -0.35 -1.12 -5.26
CA PHE A 319 0.70 -1.93 -5.89
C PHE A 319 0.46 -3.44 -5.95
N HIS A 320 -0.37 -4.00 -5.08
CA HIS A 320 -0.49 -5.45 -4.93
C HIS A 320 -1.57 -6.03 -5.88
N PRO A 321 -1.23 -6.93 -6.82
CA PRO A 321 -2.17 -7.42 -7.83
C PRO A 321 -3.42 -8.09 -7.25
N THR A 322 -3.28 -8.94 -6.22
CA THR A 322 -4.46 -9.54 -5.54
C THR A 322 -5.32 -8.49 -4.83
N ALA A 323 -4.74 -7.42 -4.29
CA ALA A 323 -5.48 -6.44 -3.49
C ALA A 323 -6.32 -5.49 -4.34
N ASN A 324 -5.96 -5.33 -5.62
CA ASN A 324 -6.66 -4.45 -6.55
C ASN A 324 -7.30 -5.16 -7.74
N ASN A 325 -7.39 -6.48 -7.69
CA ASN A 325 -7.92 -7.31 -8.78
C ASN A 325 -7.22 -7.06 -10.11
N GLN A 326 -5.87 -7.00 -10.07
CA GLN A 326 -5.02 -6.83 -11.24
C GLN A 326 -5.39 -5.55 -12.04
N ILE A 327 -5.56 -4.42 -11.34
CA ILE A 327 -6.10 -3.19 -11.95
C ILE A 327 -5.27 -2.70 -13.15
N VAL A 328 -3.94 -2.81 -13.07
CA VAL A 328 -3.03 -2.38 -14.15
C VAL A 328 -3.30 -3.18 -15.43
N GLU A 329 -3.33 -4.50 -15.32
CA GLU A 329 -3.57 -5.41 -16.44
C GLU A 329 -4.99 -5.24 -16.98
N THR A 330 -5.95 -4.96 -16.10
CA THR A 330 -7.33 -4.66 -16.49
C THR A 330 -7.40 -3.36 -17.29
N ILE A 331 -6.79 -2.26 -16.84
CA ILE A 331 -6.74 -0.98 -17.59
C ILE A 331 -6.13 -1.20 -18.98
N GLU A 332 -5.03 -1.95 -19.06
CA GLU A 332 -4.36 -2.22 -20.34
C GLU A 332 -5.18 -3.11 -21.27
N ARG A 333 -5.84 -4.13 -20.73
CA ARG A 333 -6.74 -5.02 -21.48
C ARG A 333 -7.93 -4.25 -22.06
N GLU A 334 -8.48 -3.29 -21.32
CA GLU A 334 -9.56 -2.41 -21.77
C GLU A 334 -9.09 -1.34 -22.76
N GLY A 335 -7.81 -1.33 -23.17
CA GLY A 335 -7.29 -0.49 -24.25
C GLY A 335 -6.62 0.82 -23.82
N ALA A 336 -6.42 1.05 -22.52
CA ALA A 336 -5.79 2.26 -21.99
C ALA A 336 -4.33 2.02 -21.53
N GLU A 337 -3.59 3.10 -21.30
CA GLU A 337 -2.30 3.09 -20.61
C GLU A 337 -2.52 3.36 -19.12
N CYS A 338 -1.97 2.51 -18.26
CA CYS A 338 -1.97 2.70 -16.81
C CYS A 338 -0.74 3.53 -16.39
N ILE A 339 -0.93 4.50 -15.50
CA ILE A 339 0.14 5.32 -14.93
C ILE A 339 0.10 5.21 -13.42
N MET A 340 1.23 4.89 -12.82
CA MET A 340 1.37 4.73 -11.39
C MET A 340 2.50 5.63 -10.88
N PRO A 341 2.25 6.51 -9.90
CA PRO A 341 3.31 7.25 -9.23
C PRO A 341 4.28 6.31 -8.48
N ASP A 342 5.52 6.77 -8.30
CA ASP A 342 6.64 5.97 -7.80
C ASP A 342 6.45 5.54 -6.33
N LEU A 343 6.89 4.34 -5.98
CA LEU A 343 6.92 3.85 -4.61
C LEU A 343 7.89 4.66 -3.73
N ALA A 344 9.02 5.12 -4.27
CA ALA A 344 9.97 5.94 -3.52
C ALA A 344 9.36 7.26 -3.01
N ASP A 345 8.32 7.81 -3.68
CA ASP A 345 7.71 9.08 -3.29
C ASP A 345 7.04 9.03 -1.92
N PHE A 346 6.52 7.86 -1.52
CA PHE A 346 6.01 7.66 -0.16
C PHE A 346 7.09 7.87 0.91
N PHE A 347 8.34 7.50 0.62
CA PHE A 347 9.47 7.73 1.54
C PHE A 347 9.89 9.20 1.55
N PHE A 348 9.91 9.86 0.39
CA PHE A 348 10.16 11.29 0.31
C PHE A 348 9.13 12.10 1.12
N TYR A 349 7.85 11.79 0.96
CA TYR A 349 6.75 12.35 1.76
C TYR A 349 6.95 12.09 3.26
N SER A 350 7.25 10.85 3.62
CA SER A 350 7.47 10.46 5.02
C SER A 350 8.61 11.24 5.67
N PHE A 351 9.70 11.50 4.94
CA PHE A 351 10.80 12.33 5.44
C PHE A 351 10.43 13.82 5.46
N ALA A 352 9.80 14.33 4.41
CA ALA A 352 9.39 15.74 4.31
C ALA A 352 8.40 16.16 5.41
N THR A 353 7.65 15.21 5.99
CA THR A 353 6.78 15.45 7.15
C THR A 353 7.50 16.14 8.32
N GLY A 354 8.81 15.92 8.50
CA GLY A 354 9.57 16.60 9.56
C GLY A 354 9.71 18.12 9.37
N ILE A 355 9.51 18.62 8.15
CA ILE A 355 9.48 20.06 7.85
C ILE A 355 8.23 20.67 8.48
N PHE A 356 7.05 20.16 8.12
CA PHE A 356 5.76 20.59 8.69
C PHE A 356 5.74 20.50 10.23
N ARG A 357 6.27 19.41 10.80
CA ARG A 357 6.31 19.25 12.27
C ARG A 357 7.05 20.37 12.99
N HIS A 358 8.13 20.89 12.40
CA HIS A 358 8.85 22.02 12.99
C HIS A 358 8.09 23.32 12.78
N GLU A 359 7.70 23.59 11.54
CA GLU A 359 7.08 24.86 11.13
C GLU A 359 5.74 25.10 11.84
N GLU A 360 4.91 24.06 12.00
CA GLU A 360 3.53 24.21 12.47
C GLU A 360 3.25 23.54 13.82
N LEU A 361 4.05 22.56 14.24
CA LEU A 361 3.81 21.80 15.49
C LEU A 361 4.89 22.03 16.56
N ALA A 362 5.73 23.06 16.41
CA ALA A 362 6.77 23.46 17.37
C ALA A 362 7.78 22.34 17.73
N PHE A 363 7.98 21.35 16.86
CA PHE A 363 9.06 20.38 17.05
C PHE A 363 10.42 21.09 16.96
N PRO A 364 11.52 20.51 17.49
CA PRO A 364 12.83 21.14 17.40
C PRO A 364 13.30 21.36 15.95
N LYS A 365 14.06 22.44 15.70
CA LYS A 365 14.64 22.75 14.36
C LYS A 365 15.52 21.63 13.79
N SER A 366 16.06 20.76 14.65
CA SER A 366 16.79 19.56 14.23
C SER A 366 15.89 18.58 13.46
N THR A 367 14.59 18.51 13.73
CA THR A 367 13.62 17.67 13.00
C THR A 367 13.50 18.10 11.55
N GLU A 368 13.34 19.40 11.30
CA GLU A 368 13.29 19.99 9.95
C GLU A 368 14.62 19.76 9.20
N ARG A 369 15.75 20.05 9.86
CA ARG A 369 17.08 19.85 9.28
C ARG A 369 17.31 18.40 8.87
N ASN A 370 16.95 17.45 9.72
CA ASN A 370 17.09 16.02 9.43
C ASN A 370 16.15 15.59 8.30
N ALA A 371 14.92 16.11 8.25
CA ALA A 371 14.00 15.87 7.15
C ALA A 371 14.58 16.32 5.81
N LYS A 372 15.06 17.56 5.72
CA LYS A 372 15.71 18.11 4.52
C LYS A 372 16.96 17.29 4.13
N LEU A 373 17.76 16.86 5.12
CA LEU A 373 18.93 16.02 4.89
C LEU A 373 18.55 14.64 4.31
N PHE A 374 17.53 13.97 4.86
CA PHE A 374 17.08 12.67 4.37
C PHE A 374 16.45 12.75 2.98
N VAL A 375 15.66 13.80 2.71
CA VAL A 375 15.13 14.09 1.37
C VAL A 375 16.28 14.30 0.39
N TRP A 376 17.24 15.16 0.72
CA TRP A 376 18.42 15.39 -0.13
C TRP A 376 19.20 14.09 -0.39
N PHE A 377 19.45 13.29 0.67
CA PHE A 377 20.17 12.02 0.55
C PHE A 377 19.44 11.04 -0.36
N LEU A 378 18.11 10.89 -0.23
CA LEU A 378 17.33 10.00 -1.07
C LEU A 378 17.30 10.49 -2.54
N GLU A 379 17.27 11.81 -2.76
CA GLU A 379 17.37 12.39 -4.11
C GLU A 379 18.72 12.11 -4.79
N LEU A 380 19.81 11.88 -4.04
CA LEU A 380 21.10 11.49 -4.66
C LEU A 380 21.00 10.17 -5.44
N TYR A 381 20.17 9.23 -4.96
CA TYR A 381 19.95 7.94 -5.63
C TYR A 381 19.08 8.10 -6.87
N ARG A 382 18.15 9.06 -6.84
CA ARG A 382 17.22 9.34 -7.94
C ARG A 382 17.78 10.32 -8.99
N LYS A 383 18.81 11.10 -8.65
CA LYS A 383 19.41 12.14 -9.50
C LYS A 383 19.75 11.65 -10.91
N ASN A 384 20.45 10.52 -11.02
CA ASN A 384 20.84 9.98 -12.33
C ASN A 384 19.65 9.38 -13.09
N MET A 385 18.70 8.76 -12.39
CA MET A 385 17.43 8.33 -12.96
C MET A 385 16.70 9.51 -13.64
N LYS A 386 16.49 10.61 -12.90
CA LYS A 386 15.88 11.84 -13.43
C LYS A 386 16.67 12.40 -14.62
N LYS A 387 18.01 12.39 -14.55
CA LYS A 387 18.88 12.84 -15.65
C LYS A 387 18.68 12.02 -16.93
N TYR A 388 18.56 10.71 -16.83
CA TYR A 388 18.39 9.85 -18.01
C TYR A 388 16.96 9.93 -18.55
N LEU A 389 15.95 9.95 -17.68
CA LEU A 389 14.54 10.12 -18.09
C LEU A 389 14.34 11.47 -18.81
N ARG A 390 14.86 12.59 -18.29
CA ARG A 390 14.77 13.91 -18.97
C ARG A 390 15.46 13.97 -20.33
N LYS A 391 16.41 13.07 -20.59
CA LYS A 391 17.10 12.98 -21.89
C LYS A 391 16.44 11.99 -22.85
N SER A 392 15.52 11.18 -22.34
CA SER A 392 14.74 10.24 -23.13
C SER A 392 13.71 10.99 -23.96
N LYS A 393 13.28 10.38 -25.06
CA LYS A 393 12.20 10.91 -25.90
C LYS A 393 10.81 10.53 -25.39
N ARG A 394 10.70 9.45 -24.63
CA ARG A 394 9.42 8.78 -24.27
C ARG A 394 9.01 8.95 -22.82
N PHE A 395 9.97 9.15 -21.93
CA PHE A 395 9.74 9.07 -20.49
C PHE A 395 9.86 10.42 -19.81
N GLU A 396 9.04 10.61 -18.78
CA GLU A 396 9.07 11.78 -17.93
C GLU A 396 9.77 11.44 -16.61
N ALA A 397 10.53 12.39 -16.08
CA ALA A 397 11.18 12.24 -14.79
C ALA A 397 10.20 12.60 -13.66
N PRO A 398 10.19 11.84 -12.55
CA PRO A 398 9.30 12.13 -11.42
C PRO A 398 9.56 13.52 -10.83
N SER A 399 8.53 14.11 -10.25
CA SER A 399 8.63 15.40 -9.54
C SER A 399 9.54 15.30 -8.32
N THR A 400 9.98 16.44 -7.79
CA THR A 400 10.56 16.46 -6.44
C THR A 400 9.46 16.53 -5.40
N ILE A 401 9.74 16.11 -4.16
CA ILE A 401 8.77 16.27 -3.08
C ILE A 401 8.37 17.72 -2.84
N TYR A 402 9.27 18.67 -3.11
CA TYR A 402 8.99 20.10 -2.99
C TYR A 402 8.04 20.60 -4.08
N ASP A 403 8.14 20.06 -5.30
CA ASP A 403 7.20 20.35 -6.38
C ASP A 403 5.81 19.81 -6.04
N LEU A 404 5.74 18.60 -5.47
CA LEU A 404 4.50 17.98 -5.00
C LEU A 404 3.85 18.81 -3.87
N MET A 405 4.64 19.22 -2.86
CA MET A 405 4.17 20.12 -1.80
C MET A 405 3.61 21.42 -2.39
N LYS A 406 4.39 22.11 -3.23
CA LYS A 406 3.96 23.36 -3.87
C LYS A 406 2.69 23.17 -4.68
N GLY A 407 2.51 22.01 -5.30
CA GLY A 407 1.34 21.67 -6.12
C GLY A 407 0.02 21.57 -5.36
N VAL A 408 0.04 21.40 -4.03
CA VAL A 408 -1.17 21.17 -3.22
C VAL A 408 -1.28 22.02 -1.96
N ASN A 409 -0.33 22.92 -1.70
CA ASN A 409 -0.30 23.77 -0.50
C ASN A 409 -1.61 24.56 -0.25
N ASP A 410 -2.28 24.94 -1.33
CA ASP A 410 -3.55 25.68 -1.30
C ASP A 410 -4.78 24.79 -1.55
N ILE A 411 -4.61 23.47 -1.62
CA ILE A 411 -5.68 22.46 -1.81
C ILE A 411 -5.91 21.68 -0.51
N VAL A 412 -4.84 21.14 0.08
CA VAL A 412 -4.90 20.32 1.28
C VAL A 412 -3.80 20.74 2.26
N GLN A 413 -4.16 20.84 3.53
CA GLN A 413 -3.21 21.20 4.58
C GLN A 413 -2.19 20.08 4.80
N PHE A 414 -0.91 20.44 4.88
CA PHE A 414 0.18 19.48 5.10
C PHE A 414 0.13 18.77 6.47
N GLY A 415 -0.69 19.25 7.40
CA GLY A 415 -0.95 18.57 8.67
C GLY A 415 -1.67 17.23 8.54
N ASN A 416 -2.24 16.94 7.36
CA ASN A 416 -2.72 15.60 7.03
C ASN A 416 -1.52 14.68 6.77
N ILE A 417 -0.91 14.15 7.85
CA ILE A 417 0.33 13.33 7.80
C ILE A 417 0.10 11.86 8.15
N THR A 418 -1.17 11.43 8.30
CA THR A 418 -1.51 10.06 8.66
C THR A 418 -1.73 9.21 7.41
N GLY A 419 -1.11 8.03 7.35
CA GLY A 419 -1.12 7.20 6.13
C GLY A 419 -0.44 7.95 4.99
N GLU A 420 -1.05 7.92 3.80
CA GLU A 420 -0.61 8.70 2.64
C GLU A 420 -0.85 10.21 2.82
N GLY A 421 -1.80 10.61 3.68
CA GLY A 421 -2.00 12.02 4.05
C GLY A 421 -2.21 12.95 2.84
N TRP A 422 -1.62 14.15 2.89
CA TRP A 422 -1.67 15.13 1.81
C TRP A 422 -1.02 14.64 0.51
N PHE A 423 -0.10 13.68 0.61
CA PHE A 423 0.65 13.18 -0.54
C PHE A 423 -0.25 12.45 -1.54
N LEU A 424 -1.33 11.79 -1.09
CA LEU A 424 -2.32 11.21 -1.98
C LEU A 424 -2.98 12.25 -2.90
N THR A 425 -3.31 13.43 -2.37
CA THR A 425 -3.82 14.55 -3.18
C THR A 425 -2.76 15.06 -4.15
N ALA A 426 -1.50 15.09 -3.74
CA ALA A 426 -0.39 15.50 -4.60
C ALA A 426 -0.17 14.55 -5.77
N GLU A 427 -0.25 13.23 -5.55
CA GLU A 427 -0.19 12.23 -6.63
C GLU A 427 -1.31 12.45 -7.66
N MET A 428 -2.54 12.75 -7.21
CA MET A 428 -3.65 13.05 -8.12
C MET A 428 -3.37 14.31 -8.96
N VAL A 429 -2.84 15.36 -8.35
CA VAL A 429 -2.49 16.60 -9.07
C VAL A 429 -1.32 16.38 -10.03
N GLU A 430 -0.34 15.56 -9.67
CA GLU A 430 0.76 15.17 -10.54
C GLU A 430 0.23 14.44 -11.78
N LEU A 431 -0.61 13.42 -11.62
CA LEU A 431 -1.20 12.67 -12.74
C LEU A 431 -2.02 13.54 -13.67
N ILE A 432 -2.82 14.48 -13.13
CA ILE A 432 -3.57 15.46 -13.95
C ILE A 432 -2.60 16.30 -14.80
N LYS A 433 -1.51 16.78 -14.21
CA LYS A 433 -0.49 17.59 -14.91
C LYS A 433 0.31 16.79 -15.93
N GLU A 434 0.53 15.51 -15.68
CA GLU A 434 1.17 14.56 -16.62
C GLU A 434 0.22 14.12 -17.75
N GLY A 435 -1.02 14.61 -17.80
CA GLY A 435 -1.96 14.31 -18.87
C GLY A 435 -2.72 12.98 -18.68
N ALA A 436 -2.90 12.55 -17.43
CA ALA A 436 -3.73 11.43 -17.03
C ALA A 436 -4.84 11.88 -16.06
N PRO A 437 -5.79 12.72 -16.53
CA PRO A 437 -6.78 13.31 -15.66
C PRO A 437 -7.88 12.32 -15.22
N SER A 438 -7.98 11.17 -15.88
CA SER A 438 -8.80 10.04 -15.41
C SER A 438 -8.04 9.25 -14.36
N ILE A 439 -8.53 9.20 -13.13
CA ILE A 439 -7.81 8.60 -12.00
C ILE A 439 -8.71 7.61 -11.26
N ALA A 440 -8.24 6.37 -11.13
CA ALA A 440 -8.78 5.37 -10.23
C ALA A 440 -8.11 5.56 -8.85
N CYS A 441 -8.87 6.07 -7.88
CA CYS A 441 -8.46 6.17 -6.49
C CYS A 441 -8.88 4.90 -5.76
N VAL A 442 -7.95 3.95 -5.60
CA VAL A 442 -8.18 2.63 -5.02
C VAL A 442 -7.98 2.66 -3.52
N GLN A 443 -8.96 2.17 -2.75
CA GLN A 443 -8.89 2.25 -1.30
C GLN A 443 -9.54 1.03 -0.65
N PRO A 444 -9.07 0.59 0.52
CA PRO A 444 -9.85 -0.31 1.32
C PRO A 444 -11.06 0.39 1.93
N PHE A 445 -12.11 -0.37 2.24
CA PHE A 445 -13.28 0.18 2.94
C PHE A 445 -12.86 0.90 4.24
N ALA A 446 -13.48 2.06 4.50
CA ALA A 446 -13.15 2.89 5.66
C ALA A 446 -11.66 3.31 5.79
N CYS A 447 -10.91 3.41 4.68
CA CYS A 447 -9.53 3.90 4.70
C CYS A 447 -9.44 5.38 5.12
N LEU A 448 -8.96 5.65 6.34
CA LEU A 448 -8.87 6.99 6.92
C LEU A 448 -8.22 8.05 5.98
N PRO A 449 -6.97 7.86 5.48
CA PRO A 449 -6.36 8.86 4.60
C PRO A 449 -7.13 9.05 3.30
N ASN A 450 -7.54 7.96 2.64
CA ASN A 450 -8.26 8.08 1.37
C ASN A 450 -9.64 8.73 1.55
N HIS A 451 -10.35 8.52 2.66
CA HIS A 451 -11.60 9.23 2.93
C HIS A 451 -11.41 10.74 3.04
N VAL A 452 -10.35 11.18 3.72
CA VAL A 452 -10.10 12.60 3.99
C VAL A 452 -9.42 13.30 2.82
N THR A 453 -8.27 12.80 2.37
CA THR A 453 -7.40 13.45 1.38
C THR A 453 -7.51 12.87 -0.03
N GLY A 454 -8.07 11.67 -0.18
CA GLY A 454 -8.41 11.08 -1.47
C GLY A 454 -9.80 11.55 -1.93
N LYS A 455 -10.82 10.79 -1.55
CA LYS A 455 -12.25 11.03 -1.83
C LYS A 455 -12.70 12.42 -1.41
N GLY A 456 -12.32 12.89 -0.21
CA GLY A 456 -12.68 14.21 0.30
C GLY A 456 -12.19 15.36 -0.59
N MET A 457 -11.09 15.18 -1.32
CA MET A 457 -10.52 16.23 -2.19
C MET A 457 -11.04 16.18 -3.63
N ILE A 458 -11.75 15.13 -4.05
CA ILE A 458 -12.22 14.96 -5.44
C ILE A 458 -13.02 16.17 -5.92
N LYS A 459 -13.93 16.70 -5.09
CA LYS A 459 -14.76 17.87 -5.45
C LYS A 459 -13.90 19.10 -5.75
N GLU A 460 -12.92 19.37 -4.89
CA GLU A 460 -12.02 20.52 -5.04
C GLU A 460 -11.09 20.35 -6.24
N LEU A 461 -10.57 19.13 -6.46
CA LEU A 461 -9.77 18.82 -7.64
C LEU A 461 -10.56 19.02 -8.93
N ARG A 462 -11.81 18.55 -9.02
CA ARG A 462 -12.68 18.79 -10.18
C ARG A 462 -12.98 20.27 -10.41
N ARG A 463 -13.12 21.07 -9.34
CA ARG A 463 -13.32 22.52 -9.43
C ARG A 463 -12.13 23.23 -10.06
N ARG A 464 -10.90 22.82 -9.73
CA ARG A 464 -9.65 23.43 -10.24
C ARG A 464 -9.19 22.87 -11.57
N PHE A 465 -9.47 21.60 -11.80
CA PHE A 465 -9.11 20.86 -13.00
C PHE A 465 -10.39 20.30 -13.62
N PRO A 466 -11.09 21.08 -14.47
CA PRO A 466 -12.38 20.68 -15.03
C PRO A 466 -12.36 19.35 -15.80
N ASN A 467 -11.20 19.01 -16.36
CA ASN A 467 -11.00 17.75 -17.08
C ASN A 467 -10.74 16.55 -16.17
N ALA A 468 -10.60 16.75 -14.84
CA ALA A 468 -10.30 15.68 -13.90
C ALA A 468 -11.50 14.74 -13.73
N ASN A 469 -11.31 13.48 -14.08
CA ASN A 469 -12.29 12.42 -13.95
C ASN A 469 -11.79 11.41 -12.90
N ILE A 470 -12.09 11.66 -11.63
CA ILE A 470 -11.58 10.84 -10.51
C ILE A 470 -12.70 9.95 -9.99
N SER A 471 -12.45 8.64 -9.92
CA SER A 471 -13.38 7.65 -9.36
C SER A 471 -12.75 6.93 -8.18
N ALA A 472 -13.44 6.94 -7.03
CA ALA A 472 -13.04 6.16 -5.87
C ALA A 472 -13.60 4.73 -5.98
N ILE A 473 -12.72 3.74 -5.82
CA ILE A 473 -13.03 2.31 -5.94
C ILE A 473 -12.64 1.63 -4.63
N ASP A 474 -13.65 1.09 -3.95
CA ASP A 474 -13.48 0.39 -2.67
C ASP A 474 -13.15 -1.09 -2.90
N TYR A 475 -12.08 -1.55 -2.25
CA TYR A 475 -11.62 -2.94 -2.24
C TYR A 475 -11.76 -3.53 -0.84
N ASP A 476 -12.50 -4.62 -0.74
CA ASP A 476 -12.81 -5.29 0.52
C ASP A 476 -13.13 -6.77 0.26
N PRO A 477 -12.84 -7.72 1.19
CA PRO A 477 -13.19 -9.13 1.00
C PRO A 477 -14.68 -9.36 0.73
N GLY A 478 -15.56 -8.52 1.26
CA GLY A 478 -17.01 -8.62 1.05
C GLY A 478 -17.54 -7.89 -0.20
N SER A 479 -16.68 -7.16 -0.92
CA SER A 479 -17.12 -6.35 -2.06
C SER A 479 -17.10 -7.15 -3.37
N SER A 480 -18.13 -6.95 -4.20
CA SER A 480 -18.21 -7.61 -5.51
C SER A 480 -17.13 -7.09 -6.46
N GLU A 481 -16.29 -7.99 -6.98
CA GLU A 481 -15.30 -7.68 -8.02
C GLU A 481 -15.96 -7.07 -9.28
N VAL A 482 -17.17 -7.53 -9.61
CA VAL A 482 -17.95 -7.01 -10.74
C VAL A 482 -18.28 -5.53 -10.55
N ASN A 483 -18.63 -5.11 -9.34
CA ASN A 483 -18.90 -3.70 -9.04
C ASN A 483 -17.64 -2.84 -9.20
N GLN A 484 -16.48 -3.33 -8.77
CA GLN A 484 -15.21 -2.62 -8.94
C GLN A 484 -14.83 -2.51 -10.43
N LEU A 485 -14.98 -3.60 -11.18
CA LEU A 485 -14.74 -3.63 -12.62
C LEU A 485 -15.67 -2.66 -13.36
N ASN A 486 -16.96 -2.62 -13.02
CA ASN A 486 -17.92 -1.71 -13.64
C ASN A 486 -17.57 -0.24 -13.38
N ARG A 487 -17.12 0.10 -12.17
CA ARG A 487 -16.64 1.45 -11.83
C ARG A 487 -15.41 1.84 -12.62
N LEU A 488 -14.48 0.90 -12.82
CA LEU A 488 -13.29 1.09 -13.62
C LEU A 488 -13.62 1.26 -15.11
N LYS A 489 -14.51 0.43 -15.66
CA LYS A 489 -14.98 0.55 -17.05
C LYS A 489 -15.70 1.88 -17.30
N LEU A 490 -16.54 2.32 -16.36
CA LEU A 490 -17.18 3.64 -16.43
C LEU A 490 -16.16 4.79 -16.43
N LEU A 491 -15.12 4.69 -15.59
CA LEU A 491 -14.01 5.64 -15.60
C LEU A 491 -13.29 5.66 -16.96
N LEU A 492 -13.00 4.48 -17.51
CA LEU A 492 -12.31 4.30 -18.80
C LEU A 492 -13.13 4.84 -19.98
N SER A 493 -14.43 4.56 -20.02
CA SER A 493 -15.33 5.02 -21.10
C SER A 493 -15.35 6.54 -21.28
N ASN A 494 -15.07 7.28 -20.21
CA ASN A 494 -15.02 8.74 -20.17
C ASN A 494 -13.58 9.29 -20.16
N ALA A 495 -12.56 8.43 -20.35
CA ALA A 495 -11.18 8.85 -20.28
C ALA A 495 -10.73 9.53 -21.59
N PRO A 496 -10.15 10.75 -21.51
CA PRO A 496 -9.68 11.44 -22.70
C PRO A 496 -8.48 10.71 -23.31
N ILE A 497 -8.32 10.86 -24.63
CA ILE A 497 -7.17 10.33 -25.34
C ILE A 497 -5.88 11.00 -24.84
N GLY A 498 -4.92 10.17 -24.44
CA GLY A 498 -3.62 10.60 -23.98
C GLY A 498 -2.61 10.75 -25.12
N LYS A 499 -1.43 11.29 -24.76
CA LYS A 499 -0.30 11.49 -25.66
C LYS A 499 0.51 10.20 -25.87
N HIS A 500 0.81 9.83 -27.11
CA HIS A 500 1.69 8.71 -27.41
C HIS A 500 3.16 9.01 -27.02
N PRO A 501 3.98 8.03 -26.58
CA PRO A 501 5.37 8.26 -26.17
C PRO A 501 6.25 8.94 -27.23
N ASP A 502 6.07 8.60 -28.51
CA ASP A 502 6.83 9.16 -29.65
C ASP A 502 6.09 10.32 -30.36
N GLU A 503 5.10 10.93 -29.72
CA GLU A 503 4.31 12.04 -30.29
C GLU A 503 5.04 13.38 -30.18
N ASN A 504 5.21 14.04 -31.33
CA ASN A 504 5.77 15.38 -31.44
C ASN A 504 4.74 16.46 -31.04
N ALA A 505 5.17 17.72 -30.97
CA ALA A 505 4.29 18.85 -30.63
C ALA A 505 3.19 19.10 -31.69
N ASP A 506 3.39 18.64 -32.92
CA ASP A 506 2.41 18.69 -34.03
C ASP A 506 1.39 17.54 -34.00
N GLY A 507 1.49 16.62 -33.02
CA GLY A 507 0.61 15.45 -32.88
C GLY A 507 0.96 14.27 -33.80
N LEU A 508 2.02 14.38 -34.62
CA LEU A 508 2.51 13.29 -35.46
C LEU A 508 3.47 12.38 -34.68
N ILE A 509 3.47 11.09 -35.03
CA ILE A 509 4.38 10.10 -34.44
C ILE A 509 5.55 9.87 -35.38
N LYS A 510 6.77 10.02 -34.85
CA LYS A 510 7.98 9.70 -35.57
C LYS A 510 8.29 8.21 -35.48
N MET A 511 8.20 7.52 -36.61
CA MET A 511 8.55 6.11 -36.73
C MET A 511 10.07 5.91 -36.75
N LYS A 512 10.51 4.66 -36.57
CA LYS A 512 11.94 4.31 -36.54
C LYS A 512 12.69 4.63 -37.84
N ASP A 513 12.01 4.53 -38.98
CA ASP A 513 12.55 4.89 -40.29
C ASP A 513 12.63 6.41 -40.52
N GLY A 514 12.18 7.21 -39.56
CA GLY A 514 12.15 8.67 -39.62
C GLY A 514 10.89 9.26 -40.23
N SER A 515 9.96 8.43 -40.73
CA SER A 515 8.68 8.89 -41.25
C SER A 515 7.78 9.47 -40.14
N LEU A 516 6.93 10.42 -40.50
CA LEU A 516 5.92 11.00 -39.62
C LEU A 516 4.56 10.40 -40.00
N VAL A 517 3.91 9.77 -39.03
CA VAL A 517 2.63 9.07 -39.23
C VAL A 517 1.56 9.70 -38.34
N LYS A 518 0.36 9.89 -38.89
CA LYS A 518 -0.81 10.30 -38.12
C LYS A 518 -1.27 9.12 -37.25
N PRO A 519 -1.40 9.29 -35.92
CA PRO A 519 -1.77 8.18 -35.05
C PRO A 519 -3.19 7.65 -35.30
N GLU A 520 -3.36 6.34 -35.18
CA GLU A 520 -4.67 5.72 -35.02
C GLU A 520 -5.17 5.99 -33.60
N ILE A 521 -6.40 6.49 -33.44
CA ILE A 521 -7.00 6.70 -32.12
C ILE A 521 -7.71 5.42 -31.71
N ARG A 522 -7.31 4.85 -30.57
CA ARG A 522 -8.00 3.71 -29.95
C ARG A 522 -8.55 4.16 -28.62
N LEU A 523 -9.88 4.23 -28.53
CA LEU A 523 -10.58 4.45 -27.27
C LEU A 523 -10.68 3.13 -26.50
N SER A 524 -11.03 3.20 -25.21
CA SER A 524 -11.22 2.00 -24.38
C SER A 524 -12.48 1.23 -24.79
N GLU A 525 -12.51 -0.08 -24.56
CA GLU A 525 -13.73 -0.88 -24.81
C GLU A 525 -14.94 -0.30 -24.06
N GLY A 526 -16.05 -0.05 -24.78
CA GLY A 526 -17.27 0.55 -24.22
C GLY A 526 -17.39 2.08 -24.34
N SER A 527 -16.41 2.78 -24.92
CA SER A 527 -16.48 4.23 -25.20
C SER A 527 -17.34 4.56 -26.44
N SER A 528 -18.53 3.96 -26.55
CA SER A 528 -19.50 4.19 -27.61
C SER A 528 -20.68 5.04 -27.12
N PHE A 529 -20.41 6.10 -26.38
CA PHE A 529 -21.37 7.20 -26.23
C PHE A 529 -20.93 8.32 -27.15
N THR A 530 -21.34 8.22 -28.42
CA THR A 530 -21.54 9.41 -29.25
C THR A 530 -22.69 10.18 -28.61
N ASP A 531 -22.38 11.29 -27.96
CA ASP A 531 -23.39 12.28 -27.64
C ASP A 531 -24.08 12.68 -28.94
N THR A 532 -25.32 12.25 -29.09
CA THR A 532 -26.15 12.50 -30.25
C THR A 532 -27.19 13.54 -29.92
N ASP A 533 -26.82 14.63 -29.22
CA ASP A 533 -27.51 15.91 -29.42
C ASP A 533 -26.79 17.13 -28.80
N PRO A 534 -26.34 18.09 -29.61
CA PRO A 534 -26.32 19.49 -29.24
C PRO A 534 -27.33 20.24 -30.10
N SER A 535 -28.62 19.92 -30.01
CA SER A 535 -29.70 20.79 -30.47
C SER A 535 -30.64 21.22 -29.34
N GLY A 536 -30.29 22.37 -28.75
CA GLY A 536 -31.22 23.45 -28.40
C GLY A 536 -32.27 23.24 -27.31
N MET A 537 -31.94 23.61 -26.07
CA MET A 537 -32.50 24.77 -25.34
C MET A 537 -31.88 24.90 -23.95
#